data_AF-M1WKR7-F1
#
_entry.id   AF-M1WKR7-F1
#
_cell.length_a   1.000
_cell.length_b   1.000
_cell.length_c   1.000
_cell.angle_alpha   90.00
_cell.angle_beta   90.00
_cell.angle_gamma   90.00
#
_symmetry.space_group_name_H-M   'P 1'
#
loop_
_entity.id
_entity.type
_entity.pdbx_description
1 polymer ?
#
loop_
_entity_poly.entity_id
_entity_poly.type
_entity_poly.pdbx_seq_one_letter_code
_entity_poly.pdbx_strand_id
1 'polypeptide(L)'
;MGEGYDMADQMNLFKAYSGGNREDLEHMDRLENNVTRAFVITLQYIHADEPDVFRRILGEITGDRGKRFEPKQVWFDLQSGTQELVAAAQKDGVEKIILAISSRKEETPRFSCVTQFDRLLKDYEDVPDNDQKKFLKSLAKWQKKGESEKEVRISLRGTEYSFSPHEAENVYRLVHDNIPDGWIVAPGRYAILIESKIGSGRICEEQLFRHATGNKGFKLSAQDVKNDGSVQIVCVTWGKVCDALVGASKELKGMSLKITEQFLEYMEMSGEKLNFEFFLRGAYDENGMRNQFPLLVDKMQQKLKERDIPLEAENRPLTGVWQRFKYGAEGDMFYTLRASEGGVEISLTAHNSLKKKLYLNKAWAGILWDMCSGSGKWLRHRYQVMLHDYRLVDRQKGQMKGESQELFNYRFTLGTVGTKGDLDSLVEIGKQLVKLKDVKQLDMTFKVGVIDGSKIKHGEEGTLRAENAKLLSDPETLLESFCDFVENTFPVYMDVLKHKSQRKGATKEG
;
A
#
# COMPACT_ATOMS: atom_id res chain seq x y z
N MET A 1 30.77 40.24 3.35
CA MET A 1 29.55 39.82 4.07
C MET A 1 29.33 38.38 3.69
N GLY A 2 29.71 37.46 4.58
CA GLY A 2 29.55 36.03 4.33
C GLY A 2 28.08 35.68 4.52
N GLU A 3 27.45 35.18 3.46
CA GLU A 3 26.17 34.48 3.57
C GLU A 3 26.41 33.25 4.44
N GLY A 4 25.82 33.26 5.63
CA GLY A 4 25.79 32.09 6.50
C GLY A 4 25.00 31.01 5.78
N TYR A 5 25.71 30.02 5.25
CA TYR A 5 25.13 28.76 4.82
C TYR A 5 24.51 28.10 6.05
N ASP A 6 23.18 28.12 6.14
CA ASP A 6 22.43 27.38 7.15
C ASP A 6 22.59 25.88 6.84
N MET A 7 23.48 25.20 7.56
CA MET A 7 23.75 23.77 7.38
C MET A 7 22.48 22.90 7.52
N ALA A 8 21.40 23.43 8.11
CA ALA A 8 20.11 22.76 8.23
C ALA A 8 19.40 22.51 6.89
N ASP A 9 19.66 23.33 5.85
CA ASP A 9 19.00 23.18 4.54
C ASP A 9 19.64 22.11 3.64
N GLN A 10 20.82 21.56 4.00
CA GLN A 10 21.52 20.56 3.20
C GLN A 10 21.46 19.11 3.72
N MET A 11 20.92 18.86 4.91
CA MET A 11 20.76 17.51 5.45
C MET A 11 19.28 17.20 5.69
N ASN A 12 18.65 16.50 4.74
CA ASN A 12 17.43 15.76 5.07
C ASN A 12 17.82 14.74 6.14
N LEU A 13 17.33 14.92 7.38
CA LEU A 13 17.66 14.11 8.56
C LEU A 13 17.36 12.63 8.33
N PHE A 14 16.48 12.34 7.37
CA PHE A 14 16.05 11.00 7.02
C PHE A 14 16.71 10.43 5.74
N LYS A 15 17.43 11.25 4.94
CA LYS A 15 18.19 10.75 3.77
C LYS A 15 19.30 9.77 4.15
N ALA A 16 19.91 9.94 5.33
CA ALA A 16 20.91 9.00 5.84
C ALA A 16 20.32 7.61 6.15
N TYR A 17 18.99 7.50 6.28
CA TYR A 17 18.27 6.22 6.48
C TYR A 17 17.80 5.59 5.15
N SER A 18 17.95 6.30 4.03
CA SER A 18 17.63 5.87 2.67
C SER A 18 18.88 5.90 1.80
N GLY A 19 19.87 5.04 2.05
CA GLY A 19 21.06 4.95 1.19
C GLY A 19 20.76 4.70 -0.30
N GLY A 20 19.48 4.55 -0.68
CA GLY A 20 18.99 4.62 -2.05
C GLY A 20 19.43 3.43 -2.88
N ASN A 21 20.23 2.55 -2.29
CA ASN A 21 20.68 1.33 -2.88
C ASN A 21 19.67 0.22 -2.60
N ARG A 22 19.49 -0.61 -3.61
CA ARG A 22 18.67 -1.82 -3.59
C ARG A 22 18.98 -2.75 -2.41
N GLU A 23 20.18 -2.68 -1.85
CA GLU A 23 20.63 -3.42 -0.66
C GLU A 23 19.92 -2.97 0.63
N ASP A 24 19.46 -1.71 0.73
CA ASP A 24 18.74 -1.24 1.93
C ASP A 24 17.31 -1.80 2.01
N LEU A 25 16.70 -2.10 0.85
CA LEU A 25 15.42 -2.81 0.74
C LEU A 25 15.55 -4.31 1.07
N GLU A 26 16.77 -4.86 1.08
CA GLU A 26 17.02 -6.24 1.55
C GLU A 26 16.98 -6.34 3.09
N HIS A 27 16.89 -5.21 3.78
CA HIS A 27 16.77 -5.12 5.24
C HIS A 27 15.48 -4.38 5.65
N MET A 28 14.33 -4.96 5.32
CA MET A 28 12.99 -4.45 5.69
C MET A 28 12.89 -4.03 7.16
N ASP A 29 13.44 -4.82 8.10
CA ASP A 29 13.42 -4.50 9.53
C ASP A 29 14.17 -3.18 9.87
N ARG A 30 15.21 -2.83 9.11
CA ARG A 30 15.92 -1.54 9.30
C ARG A 30 15.09 -0.38 8.79
N LEU A 31 14.43 -0.54 7.65
CA LEU A 31 13.58 0.49 7.08
C LEU A 31 12.34 0.74 7.96
N GLU A 32 11.74 -0.32 8.51
CA GLU A 32 10.64 -0.25 9.48
C GLU A 32 11.04 0.56 10.73
N ASN A 33 12.18 0.21 11.33
CA ASN A 33 12.71 0.92 12.50
C ASN A 33 13.02 2.39 12.21
N ASN A 34 13.51 2.69 11.00
CA ASN A 34 13.81 4.05 10.58
C ASN A 34 12.53 4.87 10.36
N VAL A 35 11.48 4.27 9.78
CA VAL A 35 10.17 4.93 9.60
C VAL A 35 9.53 5.22 10.96
N THR A 36 9.49 4.25 11.89
CA THR A 36 8.97 4.51 13.25
C THR A 36 9.78 5.57 13.97
N ARG A 37 11.11 5.50 13.88
CA ARG A 37 12.01 6.52 14.46
C ARG A 37 11.72 7.91 13.92
N ALA A 38 11.61 8.05 12.60
CA ALA A 38 11.31 9.32 11.95
C ALA A 38 9.95 9.86 12.42
N PHE A 39 8.93 9.00 12.49
CA PHE A 39 7.60 9.37 12.96
C PHE A 39 7.62 9.89 14.42
N VAL A 40 8.26 9.16 15.34
CA VAL A 40 8.36 9.54 16.75
C VAL A 40 9.14 10.85 16.93
N ILE A 41 10.24 11.03 16.20
CA ILE A 41 11.02 12.28 16.21
C ILE A 41 10.14 13.44 15.72
N THR A 42 9.43 13.27 14.60
CA THR A 42 8.53 14.30 14.08
C THR A 42 7.48 14.70 15.11
N LEU A 43 6.84 13.73 15.75
CA LEU A 43 5.86 14.02 16.82
C LEU A 43 6.49 14.69 18.04
N GLN A 44 7.72 14.33 18.41
CA GLN A 44 8.45 14.94 19.52
C GLN A 44 8.73 16.43 19.27
N TYR A 45 9.17 16.79 18.06
CA TYR A 45 9.38 18.19 17.70
C TYR A 45 8.08 18.99 17.67
N ILE A 46 7.01 18.44 17.10
CA ILE A 46 5.69 19.10 17.10
C ILE A 46 5.18 19.26 18.54
N HIS A 47 5.37 18.27 19.42
CA HIS A 47 4.95 18.38 20.83
C HIS A 47 5.71 19.49 21.58
N ALA A 48 7.01 19.64 21.32
CA ALA A 48 7.85 20.64 21.97
C ALA A 48 7.47 22.07 21.58
N ASP A 49 7.20 22.31 20.29
CA ASP A 49 6.97 23.65 19.74
C ASP A 49 5.47 24.01 19.64
N GLU A 50 4.60 23.06 19.29
CA GLU A 50 3.16 23.25 19.05
C GLU A 50 2.29 22.13 19.66
N PRO A 51 2.19 22.03 21.00
CA PRO A 51 1.51 20.92 21.70
C PRO A 51 0.02 20.77 21.35
N ASP A 52 -0.67 21.86 21.00
CA ASP A 52 -2.06 21.81 20.54
C ASP A 52 -2.21 21.13 19.17
N VAL A 53 -1.24 21.34 18.28
CA VAL A 53 -1.19 20.71 16.95
C VAL A 53 -0.88 19.23 17.10
N PHE A 54 0.09 18.88 17.96
CA PHE A 54 0.39 17.50 18.34
C PHE A 54 -0.86 16.74 18.82
N ARG A 55 -1.64 17.34 19.73
CA ARG A 55 -2.89 16.77 20.25
C ARG A 55 -3.90 16.47 19.14
N ARG A 56 -4.05 17.40 18.19
CA ARG A 56 -4.95 17.21 17.05
C ARG A 56 -4.48 16.05 16.17
N ILE A 57 -3.18 16.01 15.83
CA ILE A 57 -2.60 14.92 15.02
C ILE A 57 -2.82 13.57 15.69
N LEU A 58 -2.50 13.43 16.98
CA LEU A 58 -2.77 12.18 17.71
C LEU A 58 -4.26 11.85 17.76
N GLY A 59 -5.11 12.85 17.94
CA GLY A 59 -6.57 12.68 17.89
C GLY A 59 -7.05 12.14 16.54
N GLU A 60 -6.58 12.71 15.44
CA GLU A 60 -6.94 12.27 14.08
C GLU A 60 -6.43 10.86 13.79
N ILE A 61 -5.18 10.55 14.18
CA ILE A 61 -4.59 9.22 14.02
C ILE A 61 -5.41 8.19 14.82
N THR A 62 -5.66 8.44 16.11
CA THR A 62 -6.37 7.51 17.00
C THR A 62 -7.88 7.49 16.83
N GLY A 63 -8.45 8.46 16.11
CA GLY A 63 -9.90 8.61 15.92
C GLY A 63 -10.63 9.24 17.12
N ASP A 64 -9.90 9.83 18.06
CA ASP A 64 -10.43 10.49 19.25
C ASP A 64 -10.40 12.02 19.07
N ARG A 65 -11.48 12.74 19.40
CA ARG A 65 -11.63 14.19 19.12
C ARG A 65 -10.83 15.08 20.07
N GLY A 66 -9.57 14.75 20.31
CA GLY A 66 -8.54 15.60 20.92
C GLY A 66 -8.64 15.82 22.44
N LYS A 67 -9.77 15.53 23.11
CA LYS A 67 -9.90 15.78 24.56
C LYS A 67 -8.94 14.94 25.42
N ARG A 68 -8.58 13.75 24.92
CA ARG A 68 -7.74 12.77 25.62
C ARG A 68 -6.26 13.14 25.70
N PHE A 69 -5.75 13.91 24.73
CA PHE A 69 -4.31 14.20 24.60
C PHE A 69 -3.92 15.61 25.10
N GLU A 70 -4.48 16.05 26.23
CA GLU A 70 -4.18 17.35 26.82
C GLU A 70 -2.67 17.52 27.18
N PRO A 71 -2.15 18.76 27.10
CA PRO A 71 -0.73 19.06 27.19
C PRO A 71 -0.22 18.89 28.63
N LYS A 72 0.34 17.72 28.90
CA LYS A 72 1.28 17.49 30.00
C LYS A 72 2.64 17.17 29.41
N GLN A 73 3.61 16.96 30.28
CA GLN A 73 4.88 16.35 29.91
C GLN A 73 4.60 15.00 29.21
N VAL A 74 4.97 14.90 27.94
CA VAL A 74 4.90 13.66 27.15
C VAL A 74 6.32 13.17 26.95
N TRP A 75 6.52 11.87 27.10
CA TRP A 75 7.80 11.20 26.91
C TRP A 75 7.75 10.35 25.65
N PHE A 76 8.85 10.35 24.91
CA PHE A 76 9.02 9.62 23.66
C PHE A 76 10.23 8.69 23.80
N ASP A 77 10.12 7.47 23.30
CA ASP A 77 11.23 6.50 23.31
C ASP A 77 11.14 5.56 22.12
N LEU A 78 12.29 5.03 21.71
CA LEU A 78 12.46 4.12 20.58
C LEU A 78 13.13 2.85 21.09
N GLN A 79 12.43 1.72 21.02
CA GLN A 79 12.95 0.35 21.22
C GLN A 79 13.65 0.02 22.56
N SER A 80 14.12 1.00 23.33
CA SER A 80 14.89 0.81 24.56
C SER A 80 14.14 1.12 25.84
N GLY A 81 12.95 1.72 25.75
CA GLY A 81 12.00 1.92 26.86
C GLY A 81 12.70 2.13 28.19
N THR A 82 13.21 3.33 28.45
CA THR A 82 13.79 3.69 29.76
C THR A 82 12.88 3.13 30.85
N GLN A 83 13.47 2.42 31.83
CA GLN A 83 12.69 1.69 32.84
C GLN A 83 11.64 2.58 33.52
N GLU A 84 11.93 3.87 33.64
CA GLU A 84 11.03 4.90 34.15
C GLU A 84 9.79 5.12 33.27
N LEU A 85 9.94 5.16 31.94
CA LEU A 85 8.84 5.32 30.99
C LEU A 85 7.94 4.09 30.98
N VAL A 86 8.53 2.89 30.92
CA VAL A 86 7.79 1.63 30.93
C VAL A 86 7.02 1.50 32.25
N ALA A 87 7.65 1.81 33.38
CA ALA A 87 6.98 1.84 34.68
C ALA A 87 5.84 2.86 34.74
N ALA A 88 5.98 4.03 34.10
CA ALA A 88 4.91 5.02 34.02
C ALA A 88 3.73 4.56 33.15
N ALA A 89 4.01 3.87 32.04
CA ALA A 89 2.99 3.30 31.15
C ALA A 89 2.20 2.14 31.80
N GLN A 90 2.84 1.39 32.69
CA GLN A 90 2.27 0.23 33.38
C GLN A 90 1.42 0.61 34.61
N LYS A 91 1.37 1.89 35.01
CA LYS A 91 0.57 2.33 36.17
C LYS A 91 -0.93 2.15 35.94
N ASP A 92 -1.65 1.87 37.02
CA ASP A 92 -3.12 1.84 37.03
C ASP A 92 -3.70 3.22 36.70
N GLY A 93 -4.83 3.22 35.99
CA GLY A 93 -5.52 4.44 35.53
C GLY A 93 -4.87 5.10 34.31
N VAL A 94 -3.73 4.61 33.82
CA VAL A 94 -3.18 4.98 32.51
C VAL A 94 -3.89 4.19 31.44
N GLU A 95 -4.47 4.92 30.48
CA GLU A 95 -5.15 4.35 29.33
C GLU A 95 -4.14 3.81 28.32
N LYS A 96 -4.31 2.55 27.91
CA LYS A 96 -3.32 1.81 27.13
C LYS A 96 -3.77 1.70 25.68
N ILE A 97 -2.94 2.17 24.75
CA ILE A 97 -3.19 2.11 23.31
C ILE A 97 -2.06 1.34 22.64
N ILE A 98 -2.40 0.39 21.79
CA ILE A 98 -1.47 -0.13 20.78
C ILE A 98 -1.82 0.52 19.45
N LEU A 99 -0.93 1.35 18.93
CA LEU A 99 -1.04 1.97 17.61
C LEU A 99 -0.34 1.08 16.59
N ALA A 100 -1.13 0.31 15.85
CA ALA A 100 -0.67 -0.56 14.77
C ALA A 100 -0.72 0.21 13.45
N ILE A 101 0.45 0.51 12.88
CA ILE A 101 0.58 1.30 11.65
C ILE A 101 1.10 0.41 10.53
N SER A 102 0.41 0.34 9.39
CA SER A 102 0.93 -0.38 8.23
C SER A 102 0.58 0.30 6.91
N SER A 103 1.12 -0.17 5.79
CA SER A 103 0.78 0.37 4.47
C SER A 103 -0.68 0.07 4.06
N ARG A 104 -1.27 -0.97 4.67
CA ARG A 104 -2.59 -1.51 4.30
C ARG A 104 -3.55 -1.39 5.49
N LYS A 105 -4.81 -1.09 5.23
CA LYS A 105 -5.80 -1.09 6.31
C LYS A 105 -6.05 -2.54 6.74
N GLU A 106 -5.62 -2.87 7.95
CA GLU A 106 -5.90 -4.18 8.55
C GLU A 106 -7.19 -4.15 9.35
N GLU A 107 -7.93 -5.26 9.34
CA GLU A 107 -9.01 -5.46 10.31
C GLU A 107 -8.41 -5.46 11.71
N THR A 108 -9.09 -4.82 12.66
CA THR A 108 -8.62 -4.80 14.05
C THR A 108 -8.47 -6.24 14.55
N PRO A 109 -7.25 -6.69 14.86
CA PRO A 109 -7.04 -8.06 15.27
C PRO A 109 -7.81 -8.32 16.56
N ARG A 110 -8.64 -9.35 16.56
CA ARG A 110 -9.16 -9.93 17.81
C ARG A 110 -8.10 -10.90 18.28
N PHE A 111 -7.77 -10.91 19.57
CA PHE A 111 -6.84 -11.85 20.21
C PHE A 111 -7.35 -13.31 20.20
N SER A 112 -7.73 -13.80 19.01
CA SER A 112 -8.21 -15.12 18.67
C SER A 112 -7.12 -16.20 18.80
N CYS A 113 -5.85 -15.89 18.48
CA CYS A 113 -4.70 -16.78 18.60
C CYS A 113 -4.47 -17.21 20.07
N VAL A 114 -4.97 -16.42 21.00
CA VAL A 114 -4.85 -16.66 22.43
C VAL A 114 -5.73 -17.83 22.87
N THR A 115 -6.94 -17.95 22.31
CA THR A 115 -7.95 -18.96 22.70
C THR A 115 -7.45 -20.40 22.56
N GLN A 116 -6.57 -20.66 21.59
CA GLN A 116 -5.97 -21.97 21.36
C GLN A 116 -5.00 -22.38 22.49
N PHE A 117 -4.37 -21.42 23.18
CA PHE A 117 -3.31 -21.67 24.16
C PHE A 117 -3.67 -21.19 25.57
N ASP A 118 -4.95 -20.98 25.86
CA ASP A 118 -5.47 -20.45 27.13
C ASP A 118 -4.87 -21.08 28.38
N ARG A 119 -4.88 -22.41 28.43
CA ARG A 119 -4.36 -23.16 29.58
C ARG A 119 -2.85 -22.97 29.74
N LEU A 120 -2.12 -23.00 28.63
CA LEU A 120 -0.66 -22.81 28.64
C LEU A 120 -0.31 -21.41 29.12
N LEU A 121 -0.98 -20.38 28.59
CA LEU A 121 -0.69 -18.99 28.93
C LEU A 121 -0.95 -18.72 30.41
N LYS A 122 -2.04 -19.25 30.96
CA LYS A 122 -2.32 -19.19 32.40
C LYS A 122 -1.22 -19.87 33.22
N ASP A 123 -0.85 -21.11 32.85
CA ASP A 123 0.22 -21.84 33.53
C ASP A 123 1.57 -21.11 33.41
N TYR A 124 1.82 -20.39 32.32
CA TYR A 124 3.04 -19.61 32.08
C TYR A 124 3.09 -18.34 32.94
N GLU A 125 1.98 -17.62 33.07
CA GLU A 125 1.88 -16.43 33.93
C GLU A 125 1.95 -16.76 35.43
N ASP A 126 1.43 -17.93 35.84
CA ASP A 126 1.39 -18.36 37.24
C ASP A 126 2.74 -18.89 37.79
N VAL A 127 3.76 -19.09 36.94
CA VAL A 127 5.07 -19.59 37.36
C VAL A 127 6.11 -18.48 37.54
N PRO A 128 7.12 -18.67 38.41
CA PRO A 128 8.20 -17.68 38.58
C PRO A 128 8.96 -17.41 37.28
N ASP A 129 9.45 -16.18 37.08
CA ASP A 129 10.26 -15.74 35.92
C ASP A 129 11.38 -16.71 35.52
N ASN A 130 12.00 -17.38 36.51
CA ASN A 130 13.06 -18.35 36.26
C ASN A 130 12.57 -19.57 35.49
N ASP A 131 11.35 -20.04 35.75
CA ASP A 131 10.76 -21.17 35.06
C ASP A 131 10.19 -20.76 33.70
N GLN A 132 9.63 -19.55 33.58
CA GLN A 132 9.30 -18.94 32.29
C GLN A 132 10.53 -18.88 31.36
N LYS A 133 11.68 -18.41 31.88
CA LYS A 133 12.95 -18.37 31.15
C LYS A 133 13.44 -19.77 30.74
N LYS A 134 13.25 -20.80 31.57
CA LYS A 134 13.60 -22.19 31.22
C LYS A 134 12.70 -22.72 30.11
N PHE A 135 11.40 -22.43 30.18
CA PHE A 135 10.44 -22.80 29.15
C PHE A 135 10.81 -22.17 27.79
N LEU A 136 11.06 -20.85 27.77
CA LEU A 136 11.52 -20.14 26.57
C LEU A 136 12.84 -20.67 26.02
N LYS A 137 13.82 -20.96 26.88
CA LYS A 137 15.10 -21.57 26.44
C LYS A 137 14.89 -22.92 25.78
N SER A 138 13.90 -23.69 26.23
CA SER A 138 13.59 -25.01 25.67
C SER A 138 12.97 -24.87 24.27
N LEU A 139 12.01 -23.95 24.08
CA LEU A 139 11.44 -23.60 22.77
C LEU A 139 12.51 -23.08 21.79
N ALA A 140 13.36 -22.15 22.24
CA ALA A 140 14.42 -21.59 21.39
C ALA A 140 15.47 -22.63 20.99
N LYS A 141 15.81 -23.57 21.90
CA LYS A 141 16.72 -24.68 21.61
C LYS A 141 16.14 -25.63 20.58
N TRP A 142 14.83 -25.86 20.61
CA TRP A 142 14.14 -26.65 19.60
C TRP A 142 14.18 -25.94 18.22
N GLN A 143 13.82 -24.65 18.13
CA GLN A 143 13.86 -23.90 16.86
C GLN A 143 15.24 -23.93 16.20
N LYS A 144 16.32 -23.76 16.98
CA LYS A 144 17.70 -23.76 16.47
C LYS A 144 18.18 -25.10 15.93
N LYS A 145 17.55 -26.22 16.32
CA LYS A 145 17.98 -27.54 15.87
C LYS A 145 17.59 -27.85 14.43
N GLY A 146 16.62 -27.13 13.84
CA GLY A 146 16.12 -27.39 12.49
C GLY A 146 15.38 -28.74 12.43
N GLU A 147 14.08 -28.71 12.15
CA GLU A 147 13.16 -29.81 12.44
C GLU A 147 13.52 -31.18 11.84
N SER A 148 13.52 -32.21 12.69
CA SER A 148 13.33 -33.63 12.31
C SER A 148 12.28 -34.34 13.19
N GLU A 149 11.70 -33.63 14.15
CA GLU A 149 10.77 -34.18 15.14
C GLU A 149 9.32 -33.90 14.73
N LYS A 150 8.45 -34.93 14.79
CA LYS A 150 7.02 -34.80 14.47
C LYS A 150 6.21 -34.07 15.56
N GLU A 151 6.81 -33.90 16.74
CA GLU A 151 6.12 -33.46 17.95
C GLU A 151 7.16 -32.80 18.88
N VAL A 152 6.78 -31.66 19.47
CA VAL A 152 7.62 -30.86 20.37
C VAL A 152 7.06 -31.00 21.78
N ARG A 153 7.86 -31.57 22.69
CA ARG A 153 7.45 -31.79 24.09
C ARG A 153 8.25 -30.91 25.03
N ILE A 154 7.57 -30.06 25.78
CA ILE A 154 8.19 -29.09 26.69
C ILE A 154 7.44 -29.10 28.00
N SER A 155 8.17 -29.15 29.11
CA SER A 155 7.57 -29.12 30.44
C SER A 155 7.52 -27.71 31.01
N LEU A 156 6.40 -27.39 31.64
CA LEU A 156 6.18 -26.19 32.44
C LEU A 156 5.52 -26.63 33.75
N ARG A 157 6.17 -26.37 34.90
CA ARG A 157 5.68 -26.80 36.23
C ARG A 157 5.44 -28.32 36.37
N GLY A 158 6.18 -29.15 35.63
CA GLY A 158 5.97 -30.60 35.63
C GLY A 158 4.76 -31.07 34.80
N THR A 159 3.97 -30.15 34.24
CA THR A 159 3.02 -30.44 33.17
C THR A 159 3.80 -30.56 31.87
N GLU A 160 3.64 -31.66 31.14
CA GLU A 160 4.21 -31.83 29.81
C GLU A 160 3.22 -31.30 28.77
N TYR A 161 3.67 -30.33 27.98
CA TYR A 161 2.94 -29.81 26.85
C TYR A 161 3.48 -30.43 25.58
N SER A 162 2.59 -30.85 24.70
CA SER A 162 2.91 -31.40 23.40
C SER A 162 2.33 -30.53 22.30
N PHE A 163 3.18 -30.16 21.34
CA PHE A 163 2.83 -29.29 20.22
C PHE A 163 3.26 -29.92 18.91
N SER A 164 2.49 -29.69 17.85
CA SER A 164 3.07 -29.76 16.51
C SER A 164 4.17 -28.70 16.34
N PRO A 165 5.12 -28.87 15.40
CA PRO A 165 6.14 -27.87 15.12
C PRO A 165 5.58 -26.46 14.89
N HIS A 166 4.49 -26.36 14.12
CA HIS A 166 3.82 -25.09 13.85
C HIS A 166 3.21 -24.47 15.12
N GLU A 167 2.57 -25.27 15.97
CA GLU A 167 2.04 -24.78 17.26
C GLU A 167 3.16 -24.34 18.20
N ALA A 168 4.29 -25.05 18.24
CA ALA A 168 5.44 -24.66 19.04
C ALA A 168 6.02 -23.31 18.58
N GLU A 169 6.02 -23.04 17.26
CA GLU A 169 6.39 -21.75 16.72
C GLU A 169 5.41 -20.64 17.15
N ASN A 170 4.10 -20.89 17.08
CA ASN A 170 3.09 -19.93 17.51
C ASN A 170 3.18 -19.66 19.02
N VAL A 171 3.37 -20.69 19.84
CA VAL A 171 3.62 -20.55 21.28
C VAL A 171 4.88 -19.74 21.54
N TYR A 172 5.98 -20.05 20.87
CA TYR A 172 7.22 -19.28 21.01
C TYR A 172 6.98 -17.82 20.66
N ARG A 173 6.29 -17.54 19.54
CA ARG A 173 5.90 -16.18 19.16
C ARG A 173 5.00 -15.55 20.23
N LEU A 174 4.07 -16.26 20.86
CA LEU A 174 3.19 -15.70 21.89
C LEU A 174 3.90 -15.31 23.19
N VAL A 175 4.87 -16.10 23.65
CA VAL A 175 5.48 -15.93 24.99
C VAL A 175 6.89 -15.34 24.99
N HIS A 176 7.54 -15.24 23.83
CA HIS A 176 8.85 -14.59 23.73
C HIS A 176 8.75 -13.10 24.04
N ASP A 177 9.81 -12.44 24.51
CA ASP A 177 9.78 -10.99 24.69
C ASP A 177 9.70 -10.28 23.32
N ASN A 178 8.88 -9.23 23.22
CA ASN A 178 8.91 -8.31 22.08
C ASN A 178 9.48 -6.96 22.47
N ILE A 179 10.06 -6.27 21.52
CA ILE A 179 10.41 -4.86 21.67
C ILE A 179 9.45 -4.06 20.81
N PRO A 180 8.68 -3.10 21.36
CA PRO A 180 7.90 -2.20 20.54
C PRO A 180 8.80 -1.24 19.78
N ASP A 181 8.32 -0.80 18.61
CA ASP A 181 9.10 0.08 17.75
C ASP A 181 9.23 1.48 18.34
N GLY A 182 8.22 1.91 19.10
CA GLY A 182 8.25 3.19 19.82
C GLY A 182 7.22 3.31 20.93
N TRP A 183 7.42 4.32 21.77
CA TRP A 183 6.54 4.69 22.87
C TRP A 183 6.20 6.18 22.85
N ILE A 184 4.96 6.50 23.22
CA ILE A 184 4.51 7.85 23.56
C ILE A 184 3.75 7.76 24.88
N VAL A 185 4.26 8.39 25.94
CA VAL A 185 3.70 8.25 27.29
C VAL A 185 3.42 9.62 27.88
N ALA A 186 2.16 9.85 28.27
CA ALA A 186 1.77 10.95 29.13
C ALA A 186 1.48 10.38 30.53
N PRO A 187 2.42 10.52 31.50
CA PRO A 187 2.30 9.89 32.80
C PRO A 187 0.96 10.18 33.50
N GLY A 188 0.31 9.12 33.97
CA GLY A 188 -0.98 9.21 34.65
C GLY A 188 -2.18 9.55 33.75
N ARG A 189 -2.04 9.47 32.42
CA ARG A 189 -3.13 9.68 31.47
C ARG A 189 -3.21 8.58 30.43
N TYR A 190 -2.24 8.52 29.52
CA TYR A 190 -2.24 7.56 28.42
C TYR A 190 -0.82 7.07 28.13
N ALA A 191 -0.75 5.88 27.56
CA ALA A 191 0.47 5.32 27.00
C ALA A 191 0.15 4.65 25.67
N ILE A 192 0.86 5.06 24.63
CA ILE A 192 0.75 4.55 23.26
C ILE A 192 2.01 3.77 22.97
N LEU A 193 1.83 2.49 22.65
CA LEU A 193 2.86 1.61 22.12
C LEU A 193 2.69 1.55 20.62
N ILE A 194 3.76 1.83 19.87
CA ILE A 194 3.74 1.82 18.40
C ILE A 194 4.30 0.49 17.91
N GLU A 195 3.54 -0.15 17.03
CA GLU A 195 3.94 -1.27 16.20
C GLU A 195 3.75 -0.85 14.76
N SER A 196 4.81 -0.85 13.96
CA SER A 196 4.72 -0.44 12.57
C SER A 196 5.17 -1.53 11.61
N LYS A 197 4.62 -1.51 10.41
CA LYS A 197 4.99 -2.38 9.29
C LYS A 197 5.07 -1.54 8.03
N ILE A 198 5.94 -1.94 7.13
CA ILE A 198 6.17 -1.28 5.84
C ILE A 198 6.07 -2.28 4.68
N GLY A 199 5.82 -1.77 3.48
CA GLY A 199 5.64 -2.54 2.26
C GLY A 199 4.55 -3.61 2.37
N SER A 200 4.96 -4.87 2.27
CA SER A 200 4.05 -6.03 2.37
C SER A 200 3.98 -6.66 3.75
N GLY A 201 4.68 -6.07 4.74
CA GLY A 201 4.62 -6.49 6.12
C GLY A 201 3.20 -6.40 6.68
N ARG A 202 2.85 -7.35 7.55
CA ARG A 202 1.54 -7.39 8.21
C ARG A 202 1.72 -7.33 9.71
N ILE A 203 0.77 -6.71 10.38
CA ILE A 203 0.75 -6.72 11.83
C ILE A 203 0.35 -8.13 12.28
N CYS A 204 1.17 -8.70 13.16
CA CYS A 204 0.99 -10.04 13.68
C CYS A 204 0.19 -9.97 14.99
N GLU A 205 -0.86 -10.79 15.11
CA GLU A 205 -1.73 -10.78 16.28
C GLU A 205 -0.97 -11.18 17.55
N GLU A 206 -0.09 -12.17 17.45
CA GLU A 206 0.80 -12.59 18.53
C GLU A 206 1.71 -11.45 18.98
N GLN A 207 2.16 -10.59 18.06
CA GLN A 207 2.98 -9.42 18.36
C GLN A 207 2.21 -8.35 19.14
N LEU A 208 0.97 -8.07 18.75
CA LEU A 208 0.09 -7.18 19.51
C LEU A 208 -0.23 -7.74 20.90
N PHE A 209 -0.41 -9.06 21.00
CA PHE A 209 -0.67 -9.70 22.28
C PHE A 209 0.54 -9.55 23.22
N ARG A 210 1.76 -9.77 22.71
CA ARG A 210 3.00 -9.52 23.44
C ARG A 210 3.16 -8.07 23.88
N HIS A 211 2.68 -7.11 23.10
CA HIS A 211 2.69 -5.70 23.51
C HIS A 211 1.75 -5.41 24.68
N ALA A 212 0.65 -6.17 24.79
CA ALA A 212 -0.25 -6.07 25.93
C ALA A 212 0.32 -6.78 27.18
N THR A 213 0.84 -8.00 27.04
CA THR A 213 1.19 -8.86 28.18
C THR A 213 2.68 -8.89 28.54
N GLY A 214 3.56 -8.58 27.60
CA GLY A 214 5.01 -8.71 27.75
C GLY A 214 5.64 -7.69 28.69
N ASN A 215 6.83 -8.02 29.21
CA ASN A 215 7.56 -7.18 30.16
C ASN A 215 7.98 -5.82 29.60
N LYS A 216 8.22 -5.76 28.28
CA LYS A 216 8.56 -4.54 27.55
C LYS A 216 7.33 -3.84 26.95
N GLY A 217 6.14 -4.37 27.20
CA GLY A 217 4.85 -3.81 26.82
C GLY A 217 4.09 -3.29 28.05
N PHE A 218 2.77 -3.47 28.07
CA PHE A 218 1.91 -3.02 29.17
C PHE A 218 1.85 -3.95 30.38
N LYS A 219 2.40 -5.16 30.28
CA LYS A 219 2.44 -6.15 31.37
C LYS A 219 1.06 -6.46 31.99
N LEU A 220 0.04 -6.51 31.15
CA LEU A 220 -1.29 -6.96 31.52
C LEU A 220 -1.31 -8.49 31.63
N SER A 221 -2.22 -9.06 32.42
CA SER A 221 -2.43 -10.50 32.38
C SER A 221 -3.17 -10.89 31.09
N ALA A 222 -2.96 -12.11 30.59
CA ALA A 222 -3.70 -12.65 29.45
C ALA A 222 -5.22 -12.63 29.70
N GLN A 223 -5.64 -12.73 30.97
CA GLN A 223 -7.04 -12.67 31.35
C GLN A 223 -7.62 -11.25 31.22
N ASP A 224 -6.86 -10.21 31.56
CA ASP A 224 -7.28 -8.81 31.42
C ASP A 224 -7.41 -8.40 29.96
N VAL A 225 -6.54 -8.94 29.10
CA VAL A 225 -6.57 -8.68 27.65
C VAL A 225 -7.78 -9.32 26.97
N LYS A 226 -8.26 -10.46 27.48
CA LYS A 226 -9.41 -11.20 26.90
C LYS A 226 -10.77 -10.65 27.28
N ASN A 227 -10.92 -10.21 28.54
CA ASN A 227 -12.23 -9.92 29.11
C ASN A 227 -12.54 -8.42 29.20
N ASP A 228 -11.55 -7.57 28.96
CA ASP A 228 -11.66 -6.15 29.26
C ASP A 228 -11.15 -5.30 28.09
N GLY A 229 -11.73 -4.11 27.94
CA GLY A 229 -11.22 -3.04 27.08
C GLY A 229 -9.94 -2.40 27.65
N SER A 230 -9.13 -3.18 28.37
CA SER A 230 -7.95 -2.76 29.14
C SER A 230 -6.84 -2.23 28.24
N VAL A 231 -6.85 -2.62 26.95
CA VAL A 231 -6.00 -2.08 25.89
C VAL A 231 -6.84 -1.77 24.64
N GLN A 232 -6.67 -0.57 24.09
CA GLN A 232 -7.26 -0.17 22.83
C GLN A 232 -6.29 -0.45 21.69
N ILE A 233 -6.71 -1.23 20.68
CA ILE A 233 -5.93 -1.41 19.45
C ILE A 233 -6.46 -0.46 18.39
N VAL A 234 -5.59 0.44 17.91
CA VAL A 234 -5.91 1.36 16.83
C VAL A 234 -5.09 0.96 15.61
N CYS A 235 -5.76 0.44 14.58
CA CYS A 235 -5.14 0.12 13.31
C CYS A 235 -5.27 1.31 12.35
N VAL A 236 -4.16 1.83 11.86
CA VAL A 236 -4.11 2.95 10.92
C VAL A 236 -3.16 2.67 9.78
N THR A 237 -3.35 3.37 8.66
CA THR A 237 -2.38 3.32 7.58
C THR A 237 -1.33 4.43 7.70
N TRP A 238 -0.14 4.21 7.15
CA TRP A 238 0.84 5.28 6.96
C TRP A 238 0.27 6.46 6.16
N GLY A 239 -0.61 6.19 5.18
CA GLY A 239 -1.38 7.21 4.49
C GLY A 239 -2.19 8.09 5.46
N LYS A 240 -2.97 7.49 6.38
CA LYS A 240 -3.75 8.24 7.37
C LYS A 240 -2.86 9.09 8.29
N VAL A 241 -1.70 8.57 8.70
CA VAL A 241 -0.71 9.32 9.49
C VAL A 241 -0.22 10.53 8.71
N CYS A 242 0.14 10.33 7.44
CA CYS A 242 0.61 11.42 6.58
C CYS A 242 -0.48 12.47 6.33
N ASP A 243 -1.73 12.06 6.15
CA ASP A 243 -2.84 12.98 5.90
C ASP A 243 -3.11 13.88 7.12
N ALA A 244 -3.01 13.32 8.34
CA ALA A 244 -3.10 14.10 9.59
C ALA A 244 -1.98 15.14 9.69
N LEU A 245 -0.74 14.76 9.34
CA LEU A 245 0.40 15.67 9.30
C LEU A 245 0.25 16.77 8.24
N VAL A 246 -0.23 16.42 7.04
CA VAL A 246 -0.51 17.39 5.96
C VAL A 246 -1.63 18.35 6.37
N GLY A 247 -2.69 17.86 7.01
CA GLY A 247 -3.76 18.71 7.53
C GLY A 247 -3.25 19.71 8.55
N ALA A 248 -2.26 19.31 9.37
CA ALA A 248 -1.66 20.13 10.40
C ALA A 248 -0.57 21.09 9.92
N SER A 249 0.05 20.85 8.75
CA SER A 249 1.24 21.57 8.28
C SER A 249 1.06 23.08 8.17
N LYS A 250 -0.17 23.56 7.91
CA LYS A 250 -0.50 24.99 7.82
C LYS A 250 -0.29 25.77 9.12
N GLU A 251 -0.26 25.07 10.25
CA GLU A 251 -0.12 25.67 11.58
C GLU A 251 1.29 25.51 12.17
N LEU A 252 2.08 24.57 11.64
CA LEU A 252 3.45 24.32 12.06
C LEU A 252 4.39 25.44 11.59
N LYS A 253 5.44 25.72 12.37
CA LYS A 253 6.42 26.76 12.03
C LYS A 253 7.84 26.32 12.36
N GLY A 254 8.83 26.96 11.73
CA GLY A 254 10.23 26.74 12.07
C GLY A 254 10.65 25.28 11.91
N MET A 255 11.16 24.67 12.98
CA MET A 255 11.75 23.33 12.94
C MET A 255 10.69 22.22 12.82
N SER A 256 9.56 22.36 13.49
CA SER A 256 8.47 21.36 13.43
C SER A 256 7.90 21.22 12.01
N LEU A 257 7.73 22.34 11.29
CA LEU A 257 7.34 22.34 9.88
C LEU A 257 8.40 21.64 9.02
N LYS A 258 9.68 22.05 9.12
CA LYS A 258 10.79 21.47 8.33
C LYS A 258 10.90 19.96 8.53
N ILE A 259 10.84 19.48 9.78
CA ILE A 259 10.93 18.03 10.09
C ILE A 259 9.70 17.28 9.59
N THR A 260 8.52 17.88 9.66
CA THR A 260 7.28 17.29 9.11
C THR A 260 7.37 17.14 7.60
N GLU A 261 7.86 18.15 6.89
CA GLU A 261 8.08 18.10 5.44
C GLU A 261 9.10 17.00 5.07
N GLN A 262 10.21 16.88 5.81
CA GLN A 262 11.20 15.83 5.58
C GLN A 262 10.64 14.42 5.83
N PHE A 263 9.80 14.26 6.86
CA PHE A 263 9.12 12.98 7.12
C PHE A 263 8.15 12.63 5.98
N LEU A 264 7.35 13.58 5.52
CA LEU A 264 6.43 13.36 4.40
C LEU A 264 7.19 12.98 3.11
N GLU A 265 8.29 13.66 2.79
CA GLU A 265 9.16 13.31 1.66
C GLU A 265 9.70 11.87 1.81
N TYR A 266 10.13 11.49 3.03
CA TYR A 266 10.61 10.14 3.32
C TYR A 266 9.54 9.06 3.09
N MET A 267 8.30 9.32 3.49
CA MET A 267 7.16 8.41 3.29
C MET A 267 6.78 8.23 1.81
N GLU A 268 6.98 9.27 1.00
CA GLU A 268 6.77 9.21 -0.45
C GLU A 268 7.89 8.41 -1.14
N MET A 269 9.13 8.62 -0.73
CA MET A 269 10.28 7.86 -1.25
C MET A 269 10.22 6.37 -0.89
N SER A 270 9.74 6.02 0.30
CA SER A 270 9.60 4.64 0.76
C SER A 270 8.42 3.89 0.15
N GLY A 271 7.50 4.59 -0.54
CA GLY A 271 6.32 3.99 -1.15
C GLY A 271 5.16 3.76 -0.18
N GLU A 272 5.25 4.31 1.04
CA GLU A 272 4.23 4.19 2.09
C GLU A 272 3.08 5.18 1.92
N LYS A 273 3.31 6.24 1.12
CA LYS A 273 2.29 7.18 0.65
C LYS A 273 2.38 7.32 -0.86
N LEU A 274 1.24 7.26 -1.54
CA LEU A 274 1.17 7.62 -2.96
C LEU A 274 1.30 9.14 -3.12
N ASN A 275 2.19 9.56 -4.00
CA ASN A 275 2.29 10.94 -4.46
C ASN A 275 2.71 10.93 -5.94
N PHE A 276 1.85 11.43 -6.83
CA PHE A 276 2.12 11.53 -8.27
C PHE A 276 2.46 12.96 -8.72
N GLU A 277 2.65 13.91 -7.80
CA GLU A 277 3.02 15.29 -8.13
C GLU A 277 4.39 15.41 -8.80
N PHE A 278 5.27 14.41 -8.64
CA PHE A 278 6.57 14.42 -9.34
C PHE A 278 6.40 14.45 -10.87
N PHE A 279 5.28 13.94 -11.42
CA PHE A 279 4.94 14.09 -12.83
C PHE A 279 4.74 15.56 -13.24
N LEU A 280 4.27 16.41 -12.32
CA LEU A 280 4.02 17.83 -12.57
C LEU A 280 5.31 18.65 -12.56
N ARG A 281 6.32 18.19 -11.82
CA ARG A 281 7.63 18.84 -11.70
C ARG A 281 8.57 18.51 -12.86
N GLY A 282 8.15 17.63 -13.78
CA GLY A 282 8.94 17.23 -14.96
C GLY A 282 10.16 16.35 -14.64
N ALA A 283 10.25 15.84 -13.42
CA ALA A 283 11.33 14.97 -12.95
C ALA A 283 10.76 13.58 -12.67
N TYR A 284 10.54 12.79 -13.73
CA TYR A 284 10.12 11.40 -13.55
C TYR A 284 11.22 10.62 -12.81
N ASP A 285 10.92 10.24 -11.57
CA ASP A 285 11.77 9.36 -10.76
C ASP A 285 11.28 7.92 -10.92
N GLU A 286 11.99 7.15 -11.76
CA GLU A 286 11.66 5.75 -11.99
C GLU A 286 11.77 4.91 -10.69
N ASN A 287 12.73 5.22 -9.82
CA ASN A 287 12.92 4.48 -8.58
C ASN A 287 11.80 4.81 -7.59
N GLY A 288 11.49 6.09 -7.41
CA GLY A 288 10.35 6.52 -6.60
C GLY A 288 9.03 5.90 -7.09
N MET A 289 8.79 5.87 -8.40
CA MET A 289 7.60 5.24 -8.96
C MET A 289 7.59 3.72 -8.73
N ARG A 290 8.74 3.03 -8.86
CA ARG A 290 8.86 1.58 -8.55
C ARG A 290 8.52 1.29 -7.08
N ASN A 291 8.92 2.16 -6.15
CA ASN A 291 8.62 2.00 -4.72
C ASN A 291 7.12 2.21 -4.43
N GLN A 292 6.49 3.19 -5.08
CA GLN A 292 5.06 3.49 -4.88
C GLN A 292 4.11 2.54 -5.62
N PHE A 293 4.57 1.87 -6.68
CA PHE A 293 3.70 1.05 -7.53
C PHE A 293 3.03 -0.12 -6.81
N PRO A 294 3.67 -0.87 -5.89
CA PRO A 294 3.00 -1.87 -5.07
C PRO A 294 1.80 -1.32 -4.29
N LEU A 295 1.96 -0.17 -3.63
CA LEU A 295 0.87 0.47 -2.89
C LEU A 295 -0.28 0.88 -3.82
N LEU A 296 0.04 1.37 -5.03
CA LEU A 296 -0.96 1.72 -6.04
C LEU A 296 -1.77 0.48 -6.49
N VAL A 297 -1.09 -0.64 -6.75
CA VAL A 297 -1.73 -1.91 -7.10
C VAL A 297 -2.64 -2.41 -5.99
N ASP A 298 -2.17 -2.36 -4.74
CA ASP A 298 -2.93 -2.81 -3.58
C ASP A 298 -4.19 -1.97 -3.38
N LYS A 299 -4.08 -0.63 -3.43
CA LYS A 299 -5.23 0.26 -3.32
C LYS A 299 -6.22 0.07 -4.46
N MET A 300 -5.75 -0.13 -5.69
CA MET A 300 -6.62 -0.47 -6.83
C MET A 300 -7.37 -1.78 -6.57
N GLN A 301 -6.68 -2.82 -6.08
CA GLN A 301 -7.31 -4.11 -5.77
C GLN A 301 -8.37 -3.98 -4.67
N GLN A 302 -8.12 -3.13 -3.66
CA GLN A 302 -9.08 -2.85 -2.59
C GLN A 302 -10.33 -2.17 -3.15
N LYS A 303 -10.19 -1.09 -3.93
CA LYS A 303 -11.33 -0.39 -4.52
C LYS A 303 -12.15 -1.27 -5.47
N LEU A 304 -11.49 -2.11 -6.28
CA LEU A 304 -12.19 -3.08 -7.13
C LEU A 304 -13.06 -4.05 -6.31
N LYS A 305 -12.55 -4.51 -5.15
CA LYS A 305 -13.33 -5.36 -4.23
C LYS A 305 -14.49 -4.60 -3.59
N GLU A 306 -14.28 -3.36 -3.17
CA GLU A 306 -15.33 -2.50 -2.60
C GLU A 306 -16.48 -2.22 -3.58
N ARG A 307 -16.19 -2.25 -4.89
CA ARG A 307 -17.17 -2.10 -5.99
C ARG A 307 -17.72 -3.43 -6.52
N ASP A 308 -17.45 -4.56 -5.87
CA ASP A 308 -17.87 -5.88 -6.32
C ASP A 308 -17.40 -6.24 -7.76
N ILE A 309 -16.28 -5.67 -8.22
CA ILE A 309 -15.71 -5.98 -9.53
C ILE A 309 -14.77 -7.18 -9.37
N PRO A 310 -15.07 -8.36 -9.97
CA PRO A 310 -14.36 -9.61 -9.71
C PRO A 310 -13.04 -9.72 -10.48
N LEU A 311 -12.21 -8.69 -10.42
CA LEU A 311 -10.88 -8.65 -11.04
C LEU A 311 -9.79 -8.80 -9.97
N GLU A 312 -8.84 -9.69 -10.24
CA GLU A 312 -7.71 -9.96 -9.36
C GLU A 312 -6.39 -9.62 -10.03
N ALA A 313 -5.49 -9.01 -9.26
CA ALA A 313 -4.11 -8.80 -9.66
C ALA A 313 -3.41 -10.14 -9.92
N GLU A 314 -2.78 -10.27 -11.09
CA GLU A 314 -1.96 -11.43 -11.42
C GLU A 314 -0.81 -11.61 -10.40
N ASN A 315 -0.63 -12.84 -9.92
CA ASN A 315 0.44 -13.18 -8.97
C ASN A 315 1.81 -13.14 -9.66
N ARG A 316 2.45 -11.97 -9.67
CA ARG A 316 3.79 -11.74 -10.19
C ARG A 316 4.59 -10.84 -9.24
N PRO A 317 5.93 -10.94 -9.24
CA PRO A 317 6.77 -9.93 -8.63
C PRO A 317 6.53 -8.56 -9.28
N LEU A 318 6.32 -7.52 -8.46
CA LEU A 318 6.14 -6.14 -8.89
C LEU A 318 7.50 -5.43 -9.12
N THR A 319 8.40 -6.08 -9.87
CA THR A 319 9.73 -5.53 -10.18
C THR A 319 9.70 -4.42 -11.24
N GLY A 320 8.54 -4.17 -11.84
CA GLY A 320 8.33 -3.09 -12.80
C GLY A 320 7.03 -2.34 -12.49
N VAL A 321 6.89 -1.16 -13.10
CA VAL A 321 5.77 -0.24 -12.91
C VAL A 321 4.55 -0.61 -13.78
N TRP A 322 4.22 -1.90 -13.82
CA TRP A 322 3.00 -2.40 -14.46
C TRP A 322 2.45 -3.65 -13.77
N GLN A 323 1.12 -3.78 -13.80
CA GLN A 323 0.39 -4.90 -13.22
C GLN A 323 -0.85 -5.23 -14.06
N ARG A 324 -1.20 -6.52 -14.10
CA ARG A 324 -2.41 -7.00 -14.77
C ARG A 324 -3.49 -7.36 -13.77
N PHE A 325 -4.74 -7.03 -14.09
CA PHE A 325 -5.93 -7.47 -13.38
C PHE A 325 -6.80 -8.33 -14.32
N LYS A 326 -7.22 -9.50 -13.86
CA LYS A 326 -7.92 -10.51 -14.67
C LYS A 326 -9.13 -11.08 -13.94
N TYR A 327 -10.13 -11.51 -14.71
CA TYR A 327 -11.21 -12.34 -14.22
C TYR A 327 -10.82 -13.82 -14.36
N GLY A 328 -10.50 -14.47 -13.25
CA GLY A 328 -10.07 -15.88 -13.23
C GLY A 328 -8.71 -16.15 -13.90
N ALA A 329 -8.41 -17.42 -14.15
CA ALA A 329 -7.06 -17.89 -14.53
C ALA A 329 -6.71 -17.73 -16.04
N GLU A 330 -7.67 -17.40 -16.91
CA GLU A 330 -7.44 -17.34 -18.36
C GLU A 330 -7.67 -15.93 -18.91
N GLY A 331 -6.74 -15.39 -19.70
CA GLY A 331 -7.05 -14.16 -20.43
C GLY A 331 -6.00 -13.64 -21.41
N ASP A 332 -6.29 -13.75 -22.71
CA ASP A 332 -5.78 -12.79 -23.72
C ASP A 332 -6.50 -11.42 -23.64
N MET A 333 -7.33 -11.21 -22.63
CA MET A 333 -7.95 -9.92 -22.30
C MET A 333 -7.80 -9.66 -20.81
N PHE A 334 -7.32 -8.47 -20.45
CA PHE A 334 -6.98 -8.09 -19.07
C PHE A 334 -6.93 -6.57 -18.94
N TYR A 335 -7.03 -6.08 -17.72
CA TYR A 335 -6.71 -4.69 -17.43
C TYR A 335 -5.23 -4.57 -17.11
N THR A 336 -4.56 -3.57 -17.65
CA THR A 336 -3.16 -3.26 -17.39
C THR A 336 -3.10 -1.90 -16.72
N LEU A 337 -2.72 -1.87 -15.45
CA LEU A 337 -2.28 -0.66 -14.79
C LEU A 337 -0.78 -0.49 -15.08
N ARG A 338 -0.36 0.69 -15.52
CA ARG A 338 1.06 1.01 -15.75
C ARG A 338 1.36 2.44 -15.35
N ALA A 339 2.60 2.70 -14.95
CA ALA A 339 3.18 4.02 -14.86
C ALA A 339 4.44 4.10 -15.73
N SER A 340 4.70 5.28 -16.28
CA SER A 340 5.84 5.57 -17.15
C SER A 340 6.12 7.07 -17.08
N GLU A 341 7.21 7.55 -17.70
CA GLU A 341 7.48 8.99 -17.83
C GLU A 341 6.28 9.80 -18.36
N GLY A 342 5.46 9.19 -19.22
CA GLY A 342 4.25 9.83 -19.76
C GLY A 342 3.06 9.92 -18.80
N GLY A 343 3.16 9.40 -17.57
CA GLY A 343 2.09 9.40 -16.57
C GLY A 343 1.65 8.00 -16.11
N VAL A 344 0.52 7.98 -15.41
CA VAL A 344 -0.13 6.77 -14.89
C VAL A 344 -1.37 6.47 -15.73
N GLU A 345 -1.58 5.20 -16.06
CA GLU A 345 -2.68 4.82 -16.94
C GLU A 345 -3.18 3.40 -16.67
N ILE A 346 -4.47 3.20 -16.96
CA ILE A 346 -5.13 1.90 -16.92
C ILE A 346 -5.68 1.58 -18.31
N SER A 347 -5.46 0.35 -18.77
CA SER A 347 -5.84 -0.08 -20.12
C SER A 347 -6.62 -1.38 -20.12
N LEU A 348 -7.74 -1.44 -20.85
CA LEU A 348 -8.33 -2.71 -21.26
C LEU A 348 -7.58 -3.23 -22.49
N THR A 349 -6.81 -4.29 -22.29
CA THR A 349 -5.88 -4.87 -23.25
C THR A 349 -6.44 -6.17 -23.86
N ALA A 350 -6.28 -6.37 -25.17
CA ALA A 350 -6.64 -7.60 -25.89
C ALA A 350 -5.53 -8.05 -26.86
N HIS A 351 -5.03 -9.29 -26.73
CA HIS A 351 -3.96 -9.83 -27.58
C HIS A 351 -4.49 -10.69 -28.74
N ASN A 352 -5.54 -11.47 -28.49
CA ASN A 352 -6.07 -12.43 -29.47
C ASN A 352 -6.84 -11.72 -30.60
N SER A 353 -6.58 -12.08 -31.87
CA SER A 353 -7.22 -11.45 -33.05
C SER A 353 -8.74 -11.55 -33.07
N LEU A 354 -9.32 -12.66 -32.63
CA LEU A 354 -10.77 -12.82 -32.48
C LEU A 354 -11.30 -11.87 -31.39
N LYS A 355 -10.63 -11.82 -30.24
CA LYS A 355 -11.03 -10.93 -29.15
C LYS A 355 -10.91 -9.47 -29.54
N LYS A 356 -9.87 -9.07 -30.27
CA LYS A 356 -9.72 -7.72 -30.83
C LYS A 356 -10.87 -7.35 -31.76
N LYS A 357 -11.35 -8.29 -32.60
CA LYS A 357 -12.52 -8.08 -33.47
C LYS A 357 -13.82 -7.93 -32.68
N LEU A 358 -14.04 -8.78 -31.68
CA LEU A 358 -15.19 -8.68 -30.79
C LEU A 358 -15.15 -7.37 -29.99
N TYR A 359 -13.95 -6.98 -29.56
CA TYR A 359 -13.72 -5.76 -28.83
C TYR A 359 -14.10 -4.51 -29.63
N LEU A 360 -13.86 -4.48 -30.94
CA LEU A 360 -14.22 -3.37 -31.84
C LEU A 360 -15.63 -3.48 -32.44
N ASN A 361 -16.58 -4.16 -31.79
CA ASN A 361 -17.96 -4.29 -32.28
C ASN A 361 -18.80 -3.02 -32.01
N LYS A 362 -20.09 -2.99 -32.41
CA LYS A 362 -20.95 -1.81 -32.25
C LYS A 362 -21.24 -1.43 -30.78
N ALA A 363 -21.21 -2.38 -29.84
CA ALA A 363 -21.45 -2.10 -28.42
C ALA A 363 -20.32 -1.25 -27.82
N TRP A 364 -19.09 -1.43 -28.32
CA TRP A 364 -17.91 -0.67 -27.92
C TRP A 364 -17.96 0.79 -28.31
N ALA A 365 -18.44 1.11 -29.52
CA ALA A 365 -18.61 2.48 -29.97
C ALA A 365 -19.64 3.23 -29.11
N GLY A 366 -20.67 2.54 -28.62
CA GLY A 366 -21.63 3.09 -27.67
C GLY A 366 -20.96 3.48 -26.35
N ILE A 367 -20.23 2.55 -25.73
CA ILE A 367 -19.53 2.79 -24.47
C ILE A 367 -18.49 3.91 -24.59
N LEU A 368 -17.73 3.94 -25.68
CA LEU A 368 -16.81 5.04 -25.96
C LEU A 368 -17.52 6.37 -26.15
N TRP A 369 -18.66 6.36 -26.84
CA TRP A 369 -19.47 7.55 -27.03
C TRP A 369 -20.05 8.05 -25.71
N ASP A 370 -20.49 7.16 -24.82
CA ASP A 370 -21.05 7.49 -23.52
C ASP A 370 -19.98 8.08 -22.59
N MET A 371 -18.79 7.49 -22.57
CA MET A 371 -17.60 8.07 -21.90
C MET A 371 -17.24 9.46 -22.43
N CYS A 372 -17.43 9.70 -23.75
CA CYS A 372 -17.14 10.97 -24.40
C CYS A 372 -18.24 12.02 -24.22
N SER A 373 -19.51 11.61 -24.19
CA SER A 373 -20.66 12.52 -24.23
C SER A 373 -21.00 13.12 -22.86
N GLY A 374 -20.59 12.46 -21.76
CA GLY A 374 -20.69 12.99 -20.40
C GLY A 374 -19.56 13.92 -19.97
N SER A 375 -18.49 14.06 -20.75
CA SER A 375 -17.28 14.81 -20.38
C SER A 375 -16.99 15.98 -21.34
N GLY A 376 -16.41 17.06 -20.80
CA GLY A 376 -15.94 18.18 -21.61
C GLY A 376 -14.99 17.69 -22.71
N LYS A 377 -15.09 18.27 -23.92
CA LYS A 377 -14.35 17.81 -25.12
C LYS A 377 -12.86 17.55 -24.87
N TRP A 378 -12.23 18.36 -24.02
CA TRP A 378 -10.81 18.25 -23.71
C TRP A 378 -10.47 17.10 -22.75
N LEU A 379 -11.38 16.68 -21.86
CA LEU A 379 -11.19 15.51 -20.98
C LEU A 379 -11.08 14.20 -21.78
N ARG A 380 -11.66 14.19 -22.98
CA ARG A 380 -11.56 13.07 -23.93
C ARG A 380 -10.11 12.79 -24.36
N HIS A 381 -9.19 13.74 -24.19
CA HIS A 381 -7.77 13.51 -24.46
C HIS A 381 -7.12 12.49 -23.51
N ARG A 382 -7.74 12.18 -22.36
CA ARG A 382 -7.31 11.09 -21.47
C ARG A 382 -7.58 9.71 -22.05
N TYR A 383 -8.54 9.60 -22.96
CA TYR A 383 -8.93 8.33 -23.56
C TYR A 383 -8.22 8.14 -24.88
N GLN A 384 -7.56 7.01 -25.03
CA GLN A 384 -6.86 6.64 -26.24
C GLN A 384 -7.12 5.17 -26.57
N VAL A 385 -6.99 4.85 -27.84
CA VAL A 385 -7.00 3.48 -28.33
C VAL A 385 -5.72 3.27 -29.11
N MET A 386 -5.01 2.18 -28.79
CA MET A 386 -3.70 1.87 -29.35
C MET A 386 -3.69 0.46 -29.93
N LEU A 387 -3.17 0.33 -31.15
CA LEU A 387 -2.85 -0.95 -31.78
C LEU A 387 -1.34 -1.11 -31.78
N HIS A 388 -0.85 -2.16 -31.13
CA HIS A 388 0.57 -2.43 -30.98
C HIS A 388 0.98 -3.65 -31.83
N ASP A 389 2.06 -3.49 -32.57
CA ASP A 389 2.92 -4.57 -33.02
C ASP A 389 4.33 -4.39 -32.43
N TYR A 390 4.85 -5.45 -31.86
CA TYR A 390 6.15 -5.46 -31.19
C TYR A 390 6.84 -6.81 -31.33
N ARG A 391 8.17 -6.82 -31.39
CA ARG A 391 8.97 -8.03 -31.32
C ARG A 391 9.47 -8.22 -29.89
N LEU A 392 9.33 -9.43 -29.35
CA LEU A 392 10.02 -9.79 -28.11
C LEU A 392 11.47 -10.13 -28.45
N VAL A 393 12.42 -9.46 -27.81
CA VAL A 393 13.85 -9.67 -28.04
C VAL A 393 14.45 -10.36 -26.81
N ASP A 394 14.61 -11.68 -26.90
CA ASP A 394 15.33 -12.45 -25.87
C ASP A 394 16.84 -12.33 -26.14
N ARG A 395 17.55 -11.56 -25.31
CA ARG A 395 19.00 -11.36 -25.47
C ARG A 395 19.82 -12.62 -25.15
N GLN A 396 19.27 -13.57 -24.35
CA GLN A 396 19.88 -14.86 -24.03
C GLN A 396 18.84 -15.99 -23.92
N LYS A 397 19.21 -17.21 -24.35
CA LYS A 397 18.35 -18.40 -24.30
C LYS A 397 18.15 -18.84 -22.85
N GLY A 398 16.92 -18.75 -22.34
CA GLY A 398 16.55 -19.18 -20.98
C GLY A 398 16.14 -18.06 -20.02
N GLN A 399 16.20 -16.78 -20.43
CA GLN A 399 15.66 -15.67 -19.62
C GLN A 399 14.13 -15.58 -19.72
N MET A 400 13.49 -15.08 -18.65
CA MET A 400 12.07 -14.71 -18.69
C MET A 400 11.90 -13.53 -19.68
N LYS A 401 11.28 -13.80 -20.84
CA LYS A 401 10.77 -12.89 -21.89
C LYS A 401 11.37 -11.47 -21.88
N GLY A 402 12.23 -11.23 -22.87
CA GLY A 402 12.97 -9.98 -23.04
C GLY A 402 12.14 -8.78 -23.48
N GLU A 403 12.84 -7.64 -23.51
CA GLU A 403 12.33 -6.32 -23.87
C GLU A 403 11.51 -6.37 -25.17
N SER A 404 10.35 -5.71 -25.16
CA SER A 404 9.53 -5.53 -26.36
C SER A 404 10.09 -4.37 -27.19
N GLN A 405 10.52 -4.66 -28.41
CA GLN A 405 10.83 -3.63 -29.40
C GLN A 405 9.56 -3.33 -30.22
N GLU A 406 9.01 -2.12 -30.09
CA GLU A 406 7.88 -1.68 -30.90
C GLU A 406 8.28 -1.64 -32.39
N LEU A 407 7.52 -2.33 -33.24
CA LEU A 407 7.68 -2.29 -34.69
C LEU A 407 6.74 -1.26 -35.30
N PHE A 408 5.53 -1.18 -34.77
CA PHE A 408 4.51 -0.23 -35.17
C PHE A 408 3.48 -0.02 -34.05
N ASN A 409 3.00 1.21 -33.95
CA ASN A 409 1.99 1.63 -32.99
C ASN A 409 1.05 2.66 -33.64
N TYR A 410 -0.22 2.27 -33.84
CA TYR A 410 -1.27 3.20 -34.22
C TYR A 410 -1.97 3.69 -32.97
N ARG A 411 -1.98 5.01 -32.73
CA ARG A 411 -2.66 5.64 -31.60
C ARG A 411 -3.69 6.63 -32.10
N PHE A 412 -4.90 6.56 -31.57
CA PHE A 412 -5.87 7.63 -31.69
C PHE A 412 -6.41 8.03 -30.32
N THR A 413 -6.73 9.32 -30.18
CA THR A 413 -7.17 9.92 -28.92
C THR A 413 -8.60 10.42 -29.10
N LEU A 414 -9.49 10.19 -28.13
CA LEU A 414 -10.91 10.54 -28.29
C LEU A 414 -11.16 12.06 -28.28
N GLY A 415 -10.19 12.87 -27.85
CA GLY A 415 -10.23 14.33 -27.99
C GLY A 415 -10.35 14.83 -29.44
N THR A 416 -9.94 14.03 -30.43
CA THR A 416 -10.08 14.38 -31.85
C THR A 416 -11.47 14.04 -32.42
N VAL A 417 -12.35 13.39 -31.65
CA VAL A 417 -13.71 13.00 -32.05
C VAL A 417 -14.66 14.19 -31.82
N GLY A 418 -15.16 14.79 -32.90
CA GLY A 418 -16.13 15.88 -32.87
C GLY A 418 -17.58 15.41 -32.91
N THR A 419 -17.84 14.30 -33.61
CA THR A 419 -19.17 13.75 -33.85
C THR A 419 -19.21 12.23 -33.67
N LYS A 420 -20.42 11.67 -33.56
CA LYS A 420 -20.61 10.20 -33.54
C LYS A 420 -20.11 9.55 -34.84
N GLY A 421 -20.24 10.23 -35.97
CA GLY A 421 -19.72 9.75 -37.26
C GLY A 421 -18.20 9.64 -37.30
N ASP A 422 -17.48 10.53 -36.61
CA ASP A 422 -16.02 10.46 -36.48
C ASP A 422 -15.62 9.21 -35.69
N LEU A 423 -16.35 8.89 -34.61
CA LEU A 423 -16.13 7.70 -33.81
C LEU A 423 -16.40 6.42 -34.62
N ASP A 424 -17.53 6.36 -35.34
CA ASP A 424 -17.86 5.22 -36.19
C ASP A 424 -16.79 4.98 -37.26
N SER A 425 -16.23 6.06 -37.83
CA SER A 425 -15.14 5.99 -38.81
C SER A 425 -13.85 5.44 -38.19
N LEU A 426 -13.49 5.89 -36.97
CA LEU A 426 -12.32 5.38 -36.24
C LEU A 426 -12.47 3.91 -35.87
N VAL A 427 -13.67 3.49 -35.45
CA VAL A 427 -13.98 2.09 -35.16
C VAL A 427 -13.78 1.24 -36.41
N GLU A 428 -14.22 1.71 -37.57
CA GLU A 428 -14.06 0.97 -38.83
C GLU A 428 -12.59 0.88 -39.27
N ILE A 429 -11.81 1.96 -39.14
CA ILE A 429 -10.35 1.93 -39.34
C ILE A 429 -9.70 0.91 -38.40
N GLY A 430 -10.07 0.92 -37.12
CA GLY A 430 -9.57 -0.05 -36.14
C GLY A 430 -9.86 -1.50 -36.55
N LYS A 431 -11.09 -1.79 -37.01
CA LYS A 431 -11.45 -3.13 -37.50
C LYS A 431 -10.63 -3.54 -38.71
N GLN A 432 -10.35 -2.61 -39.63
CA GLN A 432 -9.50 -2.86 -40.78
C GLN A 432 -8.06 -3.16 -40.37
N LEU A 433 -7.50 -2.37 -39.44
CA LEU A 433 -6.14 -2.57 -38.94
C LEU A 433 -6.00 -3.89 -38.15
N VAL A 434 -7.01 -4.31 -37.39
CA VAL A 434 -7.02 -5.61 -36.70
C VAL A 434 -7.04 -6.80 -37.68
N LYS A 435 -7.45 -6.61 -38.94
CA LYS A 435 -7.34 -7.65 -39.97
C LYS A 435 -5.90 -7.85 -40.46
N LEU A 436 -5.02 -6.86 -40.27
CA LEU A 436 -3.60 -7.02 -40.55
C LEU A 436 -3.03 -8.03 -39.53
N LYS A 437 -2.41 -9.10 -40.02
CA LYS A 437 -1.93 -10.23 -39.18
C LYS A 437 -0.87 -9.81 -38.15
N ASP A 438 -0.28 -8.63 -38.34
CA ASP A 438 0.86 -8.16 -37.57
C ASP A 438 0.46 -7.45 -36.27
N VAL A 439 -0.79 -7.00 -36.12
CA VAL A 439 -1.22 -6.40 -34.85
C VAL A 439 -1.24 -7.46 -33.76
N LYS A 440 -0.42 -7.29 -32.71
CA LYS A 440 -0.34 -8.23 -31.58
C LYS A 440 -1.25 -7.84 -30.44
N GLN A 441 -1.46 -6.55 -30.20
CA GLN A 441 -2.19 -6.06 -29.04
C GLN A 441 -3.07 -4.86 -29.40
N LEU A 442 -4.22 -4.76 -28.76
CA LEU A 442 -5.13 -3.61 -28.81
C LEU A 442 -5.42 -3.17 -27.39
N ASP A 443 -5.16 -1.91 -27.09
CA ASP A 443 -5.44 -1.29 -25.80
C ASP A 443 -6.49 -0.20 -25.99
N MET A 444 -7.49 -0.14 -25.09
CA MET A 444 -8.14 1.13 -24.76
C MET A 444 -7.59 1.58 -23.43
N THR A 445 -7.20 2.83 -23.35
CA THR A 445 -6.48 3.35 -22.21
C THR A 445 -7.14 4.63 -21.71
N PHE A 446 -7.28 4.72 -20.40
CA PHE A 446 -7.44 5.98 -19.70
C PHE A 446 -6.09 6.38 -19.10
N LYS A 447 -5.58 7.55 -19.51
CA LYS A 447 -4.24 8.06 -19.17
C LYS A 447 -4.31 9.42 -18.49
N VAL A 448 -3.59 9.55 -17.39
CA VAL A 448 -3.38 10.82 -16.67
C VAL A 448 -1.88 11.08 -16.62
N GLY A 449 -1.44 12.19 -17.19
CA GLY A 449 0.00 12.49 -17.29
C GLY A 449 0.31 13.79 -18.02
N VAL A 450 1.57 13.93 -18.40
CA VAL A 450 2.09 15.08 -19.15
C VAL A 450 1.40 15.14 -20.52
N ILE A 451 0.71 16.24 -20.79
CA ILE A 451 -0.06 16.43 -22.01
C ILE A 451 0.85 16.99 -23.10
N ASP A 452 0.83 16.31 -24.25
CA ASP A 452 1.40 16.81 -25.51
C ASP A 452 0.57 18.00 -26.01
N GLY A 453 1.05 19.22 -25.73
CA GLY A 453 0.38 20.48 -26.05
C GLY A 453 0.15 20.73 -27.54
N SER A 454 0.91 20.04 -28.41
CA SER A 454 0.81 20.22 -29.87
C SER A 454 -0.55 19.79 -30.46
N LYS A 455 -1.35 19.04 -29.69
CA LYS A 455 -2.62 18.43 -30.14
C LYS A 455 -3.87 19.06 -29.53
N ILE A 456 -3.72 20.12 -28.75
CA ILE A 456 -4.81 20.80 -28.04
C ILE A 456 -4.81 22.27 -28.42
N LYS A 457 -6.00 22.88 -28.56
CA LYS A 457 -6.08 24.32 -28.89
C LYS A 457 -5.47 25.16 -27.77
N HIS A 458 -4.80 26.25 -28.15
CA HIS A 458 -4.18 27.19 -27.24
C HIS A 458 -5.24 27.75 -26.25
N GLY A 459 -5.09 27.46 -24.96
CA GLY A 459 -6.05 27.79 -23.88
C GLY A 459 -6.73 26.57 -23.24
N GLU A 460 -7.15 25.57 -24.03
CA GLU A 460 -7.74 24.33 -23.52
C GLU A 460 -6.68 23.44 -22.83
N GLU A 461 -5.43 23.54 -23.28
CA GLU A 461 -4.26 22.87 -22.71
C GLU A 461 -4.06 23.22 -21.23
N GLY A 462 -4.27 24.48 -20.85
CA GLY A 462 -4.16 24.94 -19.46
C GLY A 462 -5.19 24.29 -18.53
N THR A 463 -6.41 24.08 -19.03
CA THR A 463 -7.50 23.46 -18.27
C THR A 463 -7.24 21.97 -18.06
N LEU A 464 -6.88 21.23 -19.12
CA LEU A 464 -6.55 19.81 -19.00
C LEU A 464 -5.33 19.58 -18.10
N ARG A 465 -4.33 20.47 -18.15
CA ARG A 465 -3.17 20.44 -17.24
C ARG A 465 -3.58 20.60 -15.78
N ALA A 466 -4.41 21.59 -15.47
CA ALA A 466 -4.91 21.81 -14.12
C ALA A 466 -5.70 20.59 -13.59
N GLU A 467 -6.46 19.96 -14.46
CA GLU A 467 -7.30 18.80 -14.11
C GLU A 467 -6.49 17.51 -13.98
N ASN A 468 -5.45 17.33 -14.81
CA ASN A 468 -4.48 16.25 -14.58
C ASN A 468 -3.67 16.49 -13.31
N ALA A 469 -3.28 17.74 -13.05
CA ALA A 469 -2.58 18.11 -11.82
C ALA A 469 -3.40 17.75 -10.58
N LYS A 470 -4.69 18.08 -10.59
CA LYS A 470 -5.63 17.71 -9.51
C LYS A 470 -5.67 16.20 -9.26
N LEU A 471 -5.74 15.39 -10.32
CA LEU A 471 -5.73 13.92 -10.19
C LEU A 471 -4.38 13.39 -9.70
N LEU A 472 -3.26 13.99 -10.14
CA LEU A 472 -1.92 13.55 -9.75
C LEU A 472 -1.56 13.99 -8.32
N SER A 473 -2.13 15.09 -7.84
CA SER A 473 -2.02 15.53 -6.43
C SER A 473 -2.97 14.78 -5.49
N ASP A 474 -3.97 14.07 -6.03
CA ASP A 474 -4.95 13.30 -5.25
C ASP A 474 -5.04 11.85 -5.76
N PRO A 475 -4.18 10.96 -5.22
CA PRO A 475 -4.16 9.55 -5.59
C PRO A 475 -5.50 8.82 -5.41
N GLU A 476 -6.33 9.22 -4.44
CA GLU A 476 -7.63 8.58 -4.23
C GLU A 476 -8.58 8.92 -5.38
N THR A 477 -8.67 10.20 -5.76
CA THR A 477 -9.49 10.60 -6.91
C THR A 477 -8.98 10.00 -8.24
N LEU A 478 -7.66 9.83 -8.40
CA LEU A 478 -7.10 9.11 -9.54
C LEU A 478 -7.53 7.64 -9.56
N LEU A 479 -7.45 6.95 -8.42
CA LEU A 479 -7.87 5.55 -8.28
C LEU A 479 -9.38 5.37 -8.54
N GLU A 480 -10.21 6.30 -8.07
CA GLU A 480 -11.65 6.33 -8.41
C GLU A 480 -11.84 6.42 -9.93
N SER A 481 -11.13 7.34 -10.59
CA SER A 481 -11.21 7.50 -12.05
C SER A 481 -10.78 6.22 -12.80
N PHE A 482 -9.80 5.49 -12.28
CA PHE A 482 -9.40 4.19 -12.84
C PHE A 482 -10.47 3.12 -12.62
N CYS A 483 -11.10 3.08 -11.46
CA CYS A 483 -12.20 2.15 -11.18
C CYS A 483 -13.42 2.46 -12.05
N ASP A 484 -13.77 3.73 -12.24
CA ASP A 484 -14.83 4.15 -13.16
C ASP A 484 -14.55 3.70 -14.59
N PHE A 485 -13.30 3.83 -15.05
CA PHE A 485 -12.90 3.32 -16.36
C PHE A 485 -13.10 1.79 -16.46
N VAL A 486 -12.67 1.05 -15.44
CA VAL A 486 -12.85 -0.41 -15.39
C VAL A 486 -14.34 -0.75 -15.42
N GLU A 487 -15.14 -0.16 -14.54
CA GLU A 487 -16.59 -0.41 -14.43
C GLU A 487 -17.31 -0.15 -15.75
N ASN A 488 -17.04 0.98 -16.39
CA ASN A 488 -17.66 1.34 -17.67
C ASN A 488 -17.23 0.43 -18.84
N THR A 489 -16.02 -0.15 -18.78
CA THR A 489 -15.52 -1.07 -19.83
C THR A 489 -15.75 -2.55 -19.51
N PHE A 490 -16.11 -2.89 -18.27
CA PHE A 490 -16.26 -4.26 -17.81
C PHE A 490 -17.34 -5.06 -18.56
N PRO A 491 -18.48 -4.48 -18.98
CA PRO A 491 -19.44 -5.19 -19.84
C PRO A 491 -18.82 -5.70 -21.14
N VAL A 492 -17.93 -4.91 -21.76
CA VAL A 492 -17.20 -5.32 -22.98
C VAL A 492 -16.29 -6.49 -22.69
N TYR A 493 -15.57 -6.42 -21.57
CA TYR A 493 -14.71 -7.50 -21.10
C TYR A 493 -15.51 -8.81 -20.95
N MET A 494 -16.68 -8.75 -20.29
CA MET A 494 -17.53 -9.91 -20.04
C MET A 494 -18.17 -10.46 -21.32
N ASP A 495 -18.60 -9.62 -22.25
CA ASP A 495 -19.17 -10.06 -23.53
C ASP A 495 -18.13 -10.82 -24.37
N VAL A 496 -16.88 -10.34 -24.39
CA VAL A 496 -15.77 -11.02 -25.07
C VAL A 496 -15.47 -12.38 -24.41
N LEU A 497 -15.57 -12.48 -23.08
CA LEU A 497 -15.40 -13.75 -22.37
C LEU A 497 -16.55 -14.75 -22.62
N LYS A 498 -17.81 -14.32 -22.64
CA LYS A 498 -18.98 -15.18 -22.87
C LYS A 498 -18.96 -15.85 -24.25
N HIS A 499 -18.41 -15.20 -25.27
CA HIS A 499 -18.26 -15.81 -26.59
C HIS A 499 -17.27 -17.00 -26.61
N LYS A 500 -16.43 -17.18 -25.58
CA LYS A 500 -15.52 -18.33 -25.43
C LYS A 500 -16.25 -19.59 -24.95
N SER A 501 -17.22 -19.45 -24.05
CA SER A 501 -17.95 -20.59 -23.44
C SER A 501 -18.96 -21.22 -24.39
N GLN A 502 -19.61 -20.43 -25.26
CA GLN A 502 -20.55 -20.96 -26.27
C GLN A 502 -19.86 -21.82 -27.34
N ARG A 503 -18.60 -21.54 -27.70
CA ARG A 503 -17.86 -22.35 -28.69
C ARG A 503 -17.30 -23.67 -28.14
N LYS A 504 -16.95 -23.73 -26.84
CA LYS A 504 -16.54 -24.99 -26.19
C LYS A 504 -17.71 -25.96 -26.00
N GLY A 505 -18.96 -25.47 -25.95
CA GLY A 505 -20.16 -26.29 -25.97
C GLY A 505 -20.46 -26.86 -27.36
N ALA A 506 -20.41 -26.02 -28.40
CA ALA A 506 -20.70 -26.41 -29.78
C ALA A 506 -19.69 -27.40 -30.42
N THR A 507 -18.49 -27.55 -29.86
CA THR A 507 -17.50 -28.55 -30.31
C THR A 507 -17.57 -29.89 -29.57
N LYS A 508 -18.45 -30.03 -28.57
CA LYS A 508 -18.72 -31.32 -27.89
C LYS A 508 -19.99 -32.01 -28.38
N GLU A 509 -20.78 -31.36 -29.23
CA GLU A 509 -22.00 -31.91 -29.83
C GLU A 509 -21.89 -32.09 -31.36
N GLY A 510 -20.66 -32.03 -31.91
CA GLY A 510 -20.36 -32.23 -33.32
C GLY A 510 -19.55 -33.49 -33.57
#